data_AF-A0A0B0DBI6-F1
#
_entry.id   AF-A0A0B0DBI6-F1
#
_cell.length_a   1.000
_cell.length_b   1.000
_cell.length_c   1.000
_cell.angle_alpha   90.00
_cell.angle_beta   90.00
_cell.angle_gamma   90.00
#
_symmetry.space_group_name_H-M   'P 1'
#
loop_
_entity.id
_entity.type
_entity.pdbx_description
1 polymer ?
#
loop_
_entity_poly.entity_id
_entity_poly.type
_entity_poly.pdbx_seq_one_letter_code
_entity_poly.pdbx_strand_id
1 'polypeptide(L)'
;MKKSALLALPTLTLGALALAAGPATAADSWSFQAQLAPVNNSTAAGTAMVDVTGDQATITVNVAGAPALLQGMPYGHAQHIHTGSQGVCAPPTADANGDGVVDSMEGKPFAGGIAVSLTTAGDVSPASGAVADRYPTGDAYNYQRTVTLDPATLQALQSGNAVINVHGADPAALSPAATSAVNPMNPALPLATDVPIACGQFVSSQMAMPEGPADTGVTTPAENADLNAVAGVGVLGLLAAGAAALGLRRRATQRS
;
A
#
# COMPACT_ATOMS: atom_id res chain seq x y z
N MET A 1 55.37 -50.09 42.79
CA MET A 1 53.94 -49.92 42.49
C MET A 1 53.47 -48.58 43.05
N LYS A 2 53.10 -47.63 42.20
CA LYS A 2 52.07 -46.58 42.43
C LYS A 2 51.89 -45.83 41.10
N LYS A 3 50.69 -46.00 40.54
CA LYS A 3 50.25 -45.49 39.24
C LYS A 3 49.84 -44.02 39.42
N SER A 4 50.34 -43.13 38.58
CA SER A 4 49.79 -41.76 38.47
C SER A 4 49.00 -41.69 37.16
N ALA A 5 47.68 -41.55 37.31
CA ALA A 5 46.73 -41.44 36.22
C ALA A 5 46.75 -40.00 35.66
N LEU A 6 46.89 -39.89 34.35
CA LEU A 6 46.68 -38.67 33.57
C LEU A 6 45.16 -38.42 33.47
N LEU A 7 44.67 -37.29 33.96
CA LEU A 7 43.33 -36.78 33.63
C LEU A 7 43.42 -35.92 32.37
N ALA A 8 42.73 -36.35 31.32
CA ALA A 8 42.50 -35.59 30.10
C ALA A 8 41.37 -34.57 30.33
N LEU A 9 41.63 -33.30 29.99
CA LEU A 9 40.63 -32.23 29.94
C LEU A 9 39.93 -32.26 28.57
N PRO A 10 38.59 -32.17 28.50
CA PRO A 10 37.90 -32.02 27.23
C PRO A 10 37.98 -30.56 26.77
N THR A 11 38.61 -30.32 25.63
CA THR A 11 38.59 -29.03 24.93
C THR A 11 37.21 -28.82 24.32
N LEU A 12 36.38 -27.96 24.92
CA LEU A 12 35.19 -27.41 24.26
C LEU A 12 35.64 -26.43 23.16
N THR A 13 35.60 -26.87 21.92
CA THR A 13 35.69 -25.99 20.74
C THR A 13 34.33 -25.31 20.51
N LEU A 14 34.20 -24.04 20.93
CA LEU A 14 33.12 -23.16 20.48
C LEU A 14 33.40 -22.76 19.03
N GLY A 15 32.75 -23.43 18.07
CA GLY A 15 32.72 -23.00 16.68
C GLY A 15 31.83 -21.76 16.55
N ALA A 16 32.45 -20.59 16.32
CA ALA A 16 31.72 -19.39 15.95
C ALA A 16 31.21 -19.53 14.51
N LEU A 17 29.91 -19.79 14.34
CA LEU A 17 29.24 -19.58 13.06
C LEU A 17 29.12 -18.07 12.83
N ALA A 18 30.07 -17.48 12.12
CA ALA A 18 29.88 -16.19 11.50
C ALA A 18 28.89 -16.35 10.35
N LEU A 19 27.61 -16.06 10.61
CA LEU A 19 26.60 -15.95 9.57
C LEU A 19 26.93 -14.72 8.74
N ALA A 20 27.45 -14.91 7.53
CA ALA A 20 27.63 -13.84 6.57
C ALA A 20 26.25 -13.33 6.15
N ALA A 21 25.72 -12.34 6.86
CA ALA A 21 24.61 -11.53 6.38
C ALA A 21 25.13 -10.71 5.20
N GLY A 22 24.86 -11.17 3.98
CA GLY A 22 25.07 -10.37 2.79
C GLY A 22 24.23 -9.08 2.87
N PRO A 23 24.63 -8.00 2.17
CA PRO A 23 23.84 -6.78 2.14
C PRO A 23 22.43 -7.11 1.61
N ALA A 24 21.40 -6.78 2.39
CA ALA A 24 20.03 -6.80 1.91
C ALA A 24 19.90 -5.69 0.87
N THR A 25 19.66 -6.05 -0.39
CA THR A 25 19.27 -5.08 -1.41
C THR A 25 17.89 -4.55 -1.03
N ALA A 26 17.77 -3.24 -0.77
CA ALA A 26 16.46 -2.61 -0.62
C ALA A 26 15.66 -2.88 -1.90
N ALA A 27 14.43 -3.36 -1.76
CA ALA A 27 13.54 -3.51 -2.91
C ALA A 27 13.19 -2.10 -3.43
N ASP A 28 13.09 -1.95 -4.75
CA ASP A 28 12.67 -0.70 -5.36
C ASP A 28 11.29 -0.28 -4.81
N SER A 29 11.12 1.02 -4.57
CA SER A 29 9.88 1.57 -4.04
C SER A 29 9.36 2.74 -4.89
N TRP A 30 8.04 2.80 -5.02
CA TRP A 30 7.33 3.85 -5.76
C TRP A 30 6.08 4.27 -5.02
N SER A 31 5.69 5.53 -5.14
CA SER A 31 4.41 6.04 -4.62
C SER A 31 3.67 6.75 -5.74
N PHE A 32 2.38 6.47 -5.88
CA PHE A 32 1.50 7.09 -6.85
C PHE A 32 0.25 7.62 -6.17
N GLN A 33 -0.29 8.71 -6.69
CA GLN A 33 -1.50 9.33 -6.18
C GLN A 33 -2.45 9.73 -7.30
N ALA A 34 -3.75 9.68 -7.02
CA ALA A 34 -4.79 10.21 -7.88
C ALA A 34 -5.79 11.03 -7.06
N GLN A 35 -6.16 12.21 -7.56
CA GLN A 35 -7.33 12.94 -7.08
C GLN A 35 -8.54 12.44 -7.85
N LEU A 36 -9.55 11.94 -7.13
CA LEU A 36 -10.80 11.49 -7.73
C LEU A 36 -11.74 12.69 -7.87
N ALA A 37 -12.06 13.04 -9.11
CA ALA A 37 -13.06 14.05 -9.45
C ALA A 37 -14.40 13.37 -9.80
N PRO A 38 -15.54 14.02 -9.52
CA PRO A 38 -16.84 13.51 -9.92
C PRO A 38 -16.96 13.41 -11.45
N VAL A 39 -17.60 12.34 -11.92
CA VAL A 39 -17.94 12.11 -13.33
C VAL A 39 -19.40 11.63 -13.44
N ASN A 40 -19.98 11.63 -14.64
CA ASN A 40 -21.37 11.21 -14.88
C ASN A 40 -22.39 11.88 -13.94
N ASN A 41 -22.27 13.20 -13.76
CA ASN A 41 -23.15 14.02 -12.90
C ASN A 41 -23.22 13.59 -11.42
N SER A 42 -22.21 12.85 -10.97
CA SER A 42 -22.05 12.46 -9.58
C SER A 42 -21.57 13.63 -8.69
N THR A 43 -21.72 13.47 -7.38
CA THR A 43 -21.07 14.29 -6.34
C THR A 43 -19.88 13.59 -5.69
N ALA A 44 -19.62 12.33 -6.04
CA ALA A 44 -18.59 11.51 -5.43
C ALA A 44 -17.19 12.03 -5.77
N ALA A 45 -16.36 12.19 -4.75
CA ALA A 45 -14.99 12.66 -4.88
C ALA A 45 -14.11 11.97 -3.83
N GLY A 46 -12.79 12.10 -3.98
CA GLY A 46 -11.88 11.36 -3.11
C GLY A 46 -10.43 11.39 -3.53
N THR A 47 -9.65 10.46 -2.98
CA THR A 47 -8.22 10.31 -3.25
C THR A 47 -7.85 8.84 -3.32
N ALA A 48 -6.88 8.48 -4.15
CA ALA A 48 -6.25 7.17 -4.14
C ALA A 48 -4.74 7.30 -4.01
N MET A 49 -4.13 6.42 -3.22
CA MET A 49 -2.68 6.27 -3.04
C MET A 49 -2.28 4.82 -3.33
N VAL A 50 -1.15 4.63 -4.00
CA VAL A 50 -0.56 3.32 -4.26
C VAL A 50 0.92 3.39 -3.88
N ASP A 51 1.28 2.74 -2.78
CA ASP A 51 2.66 2.62 -2.32
C ASP A 51 3.17 1.21 -2.64
N VAL A 52 4.21 1.11 -3.45
CA VAL A 52 4.76 -0.14 -3.98
C VAL A 52 6.14 -0.39 -3.39
N THR A 53 6.39 -1.62 -2.93
CA THR A 53 7.72 -2.14 -2.57
C THR A 53 7.93 -3.47 -3.30
N GLY A 54 8.87 -3.51 -4.25
CA GLY A 54 8.98 -4.62 -5.20
C GLY A 54 7.73 -4.71 -6.08
N ASP A 55 6.96 -5.79 -5.94
CA ASP A 55 5.66 -6.00 -6.61
C ASP A 55 4.45 -5.87 -5.67
N GLN A 56 4.70 -5.61 -4.38
CA GLN A 56 3.65 -5.49 -3.37
C GLN A 56 3.17 -4.05 -3.29
N ALA A 57 1.91 -3.81 -3.63
CA ALA A 57 1.27 -2.50 -3.60
C ALA A 57 0.25 -2.39 -2.47
N THR A 58 0.46 -1.46 -1.54
CA THR A 58 -0.55 -1.04 -0.57
C THR A 58 -1.37 0.08 -1.18
N ILE A 59 -2.64 -0.21 -1.44
CA ILE A 59 -3.58 0.70 -2.11
C ILE A 59 -4.53 1.24 -1.06
N THR A 60 -4.61 2.56 -0.93
CA THR A 60 -5.56 3.26 -0.07
C THR A 60 -6.47 4.13 -0.92
N VAL A 61 -7.79 4.05 -0.71
CA VAL A 61 -8.78 4.88 -1.42
C VAL A 61 -9.75 5.46 -0.41
N ASN A 62 -9.95 6.77 -0.44
CA ASN A 62 -10.96 7.46 0.35
C ASN A 62 -11.99 8.05 -0.61
N VAL A 63 -13.26 7.78 -0.37
CA VAL A 63 -14.37 8.28 -1.19
C VAL A 63 -15.43 8.88 -0.28
N ALA A 64 -16.03 9.99 -0.72
CA ALA A 64 -17.19 10.60 -0.10
C ALA A 64 -18.17 11.09 -1.16
N GLY A 65 -19.45 11.20 -0.81
CA GLY A 65 -20.50 11.67 -1.70
C GLY A 65 -20.99 10.61 -2.69
N ALA A 66 -20.77 9.33 -2.39
CA ALA A 66 -21.31 8.21 -3.14
C ALA A 66 -22.78 7.92 -2.75
N PRO A 67 -23.59 7.30 -3.61
CA PRO A 67 -24.95 6.90 -3.25
C PRO A 67 -24.96 5.77 -2.21
N ALA A 68 -25.46 6.02 -1.00
CA ALA A 68 -25.42 5.04 0.09
C ALA A 68 -26.21 3.74 -0.17
N LEU A 69 -27.31 3.84 -0.94
CA LEU A 69 -28.27 2.76 -1.12
C LEU A 69 -28.59 2.52 -2.59
N LEU A 70 -28.72 1.24 -2.95
CA LEU A 70 -29.33 0.80 -4.19
C LEU A 70 -30.53 -0.07 -3.84
N GLN A 71 -31.73 0.34 -4.28
CA GLN A 71 -32.98 -0.38 -3.98
C GLN A 71 -33.20 -0.63 -2.47
N GLY A 72 -32.78 0.32 -1.63
CA GLY A 72 -32.93 0.23 -0.17
C GLY A 72 -31.89 -0.64 0.56
N MET A 73 -30.94 -1.23 -0.17
CA MET A 73 -29.84 -2.03 0.39
C MET A 73 -28.52 -1.25 0.33
N PRO A 74 -27.54 -1.51 1.22
CA PRO A 74 -26.21 -0.92 1.11
C PRO A 74 -25.62 -1.10 -0.28
N TYR A 75 -25.22 0.00 -0.91
CA TYR A 75 -24.72 -0.03 -2.27
C TYR A 75 -23.21 -0.32 -2.28
N GLY A 76 -22.81 -1.44 -2.90
CA GLY A 76 -21.40 -1.71 -3.22
C GLY A 76 -20.90 -0.89 -4.40
N HIS A 77 -19.82 -0.14 -4.19
CA HIS A 77 -19.18 0.70 -5.20
C HIS A 77 -18.00 -0.04 -5.83
N ALA A 78 -18.22 -0.66 -6.99
CA ALA A 78 -17.13 -1.30 -7.73
C ALA A 78 -16.03 -0.28 -8.01
N GLN A 79 -14.78 -0.64 -7.75
CA GLN A 79 -13.66 0.27 -7.93
C GLN A 79 -12.44 -0.48 -8.46
N HIS A 80 -11.78 0.11 -9.45
CA HIS A 80 -10.76 -0.58 -10.22
C HIS A 80 -9.66 0.36 -10.66
N ILE A 81 -8.43 -0.17 -10.72
CA ILE A 81 -7.34 0.44 -11.46
C ILE A 81 -7.42 -0.08 -12.90
N HIS A 82 -7.46 0.84 -13.86
CA HIS A 82 -7.48 0.58 -15.29
C HIS A 82 -6.15 0.93 -15.95
N THR A 83 -5.73 0.13 -16.91
CA THR A 83 -4.51 0.31 -17.70
C THR A 83 -4.69 -0.15 -19.15
N GLY A 84 -3.68 0.08 -20.00
CA GLY A 84 -3.63 -0.47 -21.34
C GLY A 84 -4.39 0.35 -22.40
N SER A 85 -4.57 1.65 -22.17
CA SER A 85 -5.15 2.58 -23.13
C SER A 85 -4.49 3.96 -23.05
N GLN A 86 -5.27 5.04 -23.11
CA GLN A 86 -4.78 6.42 -23.01
C GLN A 86 -4.41 6.82 -21.57
N GLY A 87 -4.93 6.11 -20.57
CA GLY A 87 -4.63 6.39 -19.17
C GLY A 87 -5.27 7.68 -18.66
N VAL A 88 -6.43 8.03 -19.21
CA VAL A 88 -7.19 9.24 -18.84
C VAL A 88 -8.63 8.90 -18.51
N CYS A 89 -9.25 9.73 -17.67
CA CYS A 89 -10.69 9.67 -17.42
C CYS A 89 -11.47 9.95 -18.71
N ALA A 90 -12.50 9.16 -18.97
CA ALA A 90 -13.33 9.35 -20.15
C ALA A 90 -14.06 10.71 -20.09
N PRO A 91 -14.04 11.51 -21.17
CA PRO A 91 -14.79 12.76 -21.22
C PRO A 91 -16.28 12.47 -21.41
N PRO A 92 -17.18 13.41 -21.06
CA PRO A 92 -18.62 13.24 -21.31
C PRO A 92 -18.98 12.99 -22.78
N THR A 93 -18.15 13.43 -23.72
CA THR A 93 -18.32 13.17 -25.16
C THR A 93 -18.07 11.70 -25.55
N ALA A 94 -17.67 10.85 -24.61
CA ALA A 94 -17.54 9.41 -24.81
C ALA A 94 -18.89 8.67 -24.76
N ASP A 95 -19.96 9.33 -24.30
CA ASP A 95 -21.35 8.83 -24.34
C ASP A 95 -21.75 8.66 -25.81
N ALA A 96 -21.56 7.43 -26.31
CA ALA A 96 -21.69 7.09 -27.71
C ALA A 96 -23.14 6.74 -28.04
N ASN A 97 -23.88 6.23 -27.06
CA ASN A 97 -25.27 5.83 -27.21
C ASN A 97 -26.26 6.99 -26.95
N GLY A 98 -25.79 8.10 -26.36
CA GLY A 98 -26.55 9.31 -26.08
C GLY A 98 -27.53 9.17 -24.91
N ASP A 99 -27.29 8.26 -23.97
CA ASP A 99 -28.16 8.01 -22.82
C ASP A 99 -27.87 8.96 -21.63
N GLY A 100 -26.87 9.82 -21.75
CA GLY A 100 -26.53 10.86 -20.78
C GLY A 100 -25.49 10.45 -19.74
N VAL A 101 -24.92 9.25 -19.85
CA VAL A 101 -23.77 8.80 -19.05
C VAL A 101 -22.73 8.11 -19.93
N VAL A 102 -21.50 8.03 -19.42
CA VAL A 102 -20.44 7.21 -20.00
C VAL A 102 -20.33 5.94 -19.17
N ASP A 103 -20.66 4.79 -19.75
CA ASP A 103 -20.49 3.49 -19.10
C ASP A 103 -19.06 2.94 -19.21
N SER A 104 -18.79 1.77 -18.63
CA SER A 104 -17.45 1.17 -18.66
C SER A 104 -16.99 0.77 -20.07
N MET A 105 -17.92 0.42 -20.97
CA MET A 105 -17.62 0.01 -22.35
C MET A 105 -17.27 1.23 -23.20
N GLU A 106 -17.99 2.33 -23.01
CA GLU A 106 -17.73 3.63 -23.62
C GLU A 106 -16.46 4.30 -23.08
N GLY A 107 -16.16 4.10 -21.79
CA GLY A 107 -14.95 4.60 -21.15
C GLY A 107 -13.67 3.82 -21.49
N LYS A 108 -13.79 2.56 -21.96
CA LYS A 108 -12.65 1.67 -22.23
C LYS A 108 -11.59 2.24 -23.19
N PRO A 109 -11.92 2.96 -24.28
CA PRO A 109 -10.91 3.59 -25.14
C PRO A 109 -10.08 4.69 -24.45
N PHE A 110 -10.47 5.13 -23.26
CA PHE A 110 -9.77 6.15 -22.48
C PHE A 110 -9.02 5.53 -21.29
N ALA A 111 -9.75 4.87 -20.39
CA ALA A 111 -9.19 4.30 -19.16
C ALA A 111 -8.45 2.98 -19.41
N GLY A 112 -8.93 2.18 -20.36
CA GLY A 112 -8.42 0.83 -20.64
C GLY A 112 -9.16 -0.26 -19.89
N GLY A 113 -8.56 -1.45 -19.86
CA GLY A 113 -9.14 -2.61 -19.17
C GLY A 113 -8.89 -2.55 -17.67
N ILE A 114 -9.72 -3.26 -16.90
CA ILE A 114 -9.45 -3.48 -15.46
C ILE A 114 -8.12 -4.22 -15.34
N ALA A 115 -7.20 -3.67 -14.56
CA ALA A 115 -5.96 -4.31 -14.16
C ALA A 115 -6.08 -4.88 -12.75
N VAL A 116 -6.68 -4.10 -11.83
CA VAL A 116 -6.89 -4.51 -10.42
C VAL A 116 -8.30 -4.14 -9.98
N SER A 117 -9.07 -5.14 -9.54
CA SER A 117 -10.33 -4.95 -8.82
C SER A 117 -10.05 -4.74 -7.34
N LEU A 118 -10.42 -3.58 -6.81
CA LEU A 118 -10.16 -3.20 -5.42
C LEU A 118 -11.25 -3.74 -4.48
N THR A 119 -11.37 -5.07 -4.45
CA THR A 119 -12.30 -5.81 -3.59
C THR A 119 -11.83 -5.79 -2.15
N THR A 120 -12.78 -5.77 -1.21
CA THR A 120 -12.53 -5.77 0.24
C THR A 120 -11.82 -7.05 0.73
N ALA A 121 -12.00 -8.17 0.00
CA ALA A 121 -11.30 -9.42 0.23
C ALA A 121 -11.31 -10.29 -1.04
N GLY A 122 -10.44 -11.31 -1.09
CA GLY A 122 -10.48 -12.33 -2.14
C GLY A 122 -9.88 -11.88 -3.48
N ASP A 123 -10.47 -12.31 -4.59
CA ASP A 123 -9.93 -12.05 -5.92
C ASP A 123 -9.86 -10.55 -6.26
N VAL A 124 -8.75 -10.13 -6.85
CA VAL A 124 -8.50 -8.75 -7.34
C VAL A 124 -8.31 -8.71 -8.85
N SER A 125 -8.55 -9.82 -9.55
CA SER A 125 -8.43 -9.88 -11.00
C SER A 125 -9.58 -9.14 -11.70
N PRO A 126 -9.50 -8.96 -13.04
CA PRO A 126 -10.59 -8.39 -13.83
C PRO A 126 -11.91 -9.18 -13.74
N ALA A 127 -11.86 -10.46 -13.38
CA ALA A 127 -13.06 -11.30 -13.22
C ALA A 127 -13.97 -10.82 -12.06
N SER A 128 -13.44 -10.03 -11.13
CA SER A 128 -14.23 -9.43 -10.05
C SER A 128 -14.95 -8.13 -10.45
N GLY A 129 -14.76 -7.65 -11.69
CA GLY A 129 -15.18 -6.30 -12.12
C GLY A 129 -16.62 -5.91 -11.80
N ALA A 130 -17.57 -6.85 -11.95
CA ALA A 130 -19.01 -6.61 -11.76
C ALA A 130 -19.63 -7.54 -10.69
N VAL A 131 -18.87 -7.83 -9.62
CA VAL A 131 -19.30 -8.66 -8.48
C VAL A 131 -19.59 -7.76 -7.28
N ALA A 132 -20.80 -7.20 -7.24
CA ALA A 132 -21.17 -6.08 -6.37
C ALA A 132 -20.94 -6.30 -4.87
N ASP A 133 -21.06 -7.53 -4.37
CA ASP A 133 -20.94 -7.86 -2.95
C ASP A 133 -19.48 -7.88 -2.43
N ARG A 134 -18.50 -7.65 -3.30
CA ARG A 134 -17.07 -7.63 -2.94
C ARG A 134 -16.52 -6.25 -2.61
N TYR A 135 -17.29 -5.19 -2.79
CA TYR A 135 -16.78 -3.82 -2.76
C TYR A 135 -17.20 -3.02 -1.52
N PRO A 136 -16.50 -1.93 -1.18
CA PRO A 136 -16.92 -1.02 -0.12
C PRO A 136 -18.34 -0.50 -0.33
N THR A 137 -19.05 -0.25 0.76
CA THR A 137 -20.43 0.24 0.77
C THR A 137 -20.56 1.50 1.61
N GLY A 138 -21.53 2.36 1.29
CA GLY A 138 -21.83 3.58 2.04
C GLY A 138 -21.53 4.85 1.25
N ASP A 139 -22.06 5.98 1.74
CA ASP A 139 -21.89 7.30 1.12
C ASP A 139 -20.47 7.86 1.24
N ALA A 140 -19.74 7.42 2.27
CA ALA A 140 -18.32 7.63 2.44
C ALA A 140 -17.65 6.38 3.00
N TYR A 141 -16.45 6.09 2.51
CA TYR A 141 -15.70 4.92 2.95
C TYR A 141 -14.20 5.11 2.77
N ASN A 142 -13.44 4.34 3.55
CA ASN A 142 -12.00 4.18 3.41
C ASN A 142 -11.72 2.72 3.05
N TYR A 143 -10.97 2.52 1.99
CA TYR A 143 -10.49 1.23 1.53
C TYR A 143 -8.98 1.17 1.71
N GLN A 144 -8.46 0.06 2.22
CA GLN A 144 -7.04 -0.22 2.21
C GLN A 144 -6.80 -1.71 1.97
N ARG A 145 -5.91 -2.04 1.03
CA ARG A 145 -5.50 -3.42 0.80
C ARG A 145 -4.12 -3.50 0.15
N THR A 146 -3.35 -4.50 0.55
CA THR A 146 -2.11 -4.87 -0.14
C THR A 146 -2.37 -5.97 -1.17
N VAL A 147 -1.90 -5.77 -2.39
CA VAL A 147 -2.03 -6.71 -3.52
C VAL A 147 -0.68 -6.84 -4.24
N THR A 148 -0.49 -7.95 -4.95
CA THR A 148 0.63 -8.12 -5.87
C THR A 148 0.25 -7.50 -7.21
N LEU A 149 1.06 -6.58 -7.72
CA LEU A 149 0.90 -6.01 -9.06
C LEU A 149 1.63 -6.86 -10.08
N ASP A 150 1.01 -7.07 -11.24
CA ASP A 150 1.76 -7.58 -12.38
C ASP A 150 2.72 -6.49 -12.94
N PRO A 151 3.78 -6.89 -13.67
CA PRO A 151 4.75 -5.93 -14.20
C PRO A 151 4.15 -4.88 -15.14
N ALA A 152 3.08 -5.22 -15.87
CA ALA A 152 2.44 -4.30 -16.81
C ALA A 152 1.68 -3.19 -16.07
N THR A 153 1.03 -3.52 -14.96
CA THR A 153 0.31 -2.60 -14.09
C THR A 153 1.27 -1.65 -13.40
N LEU A 154 2.39 -2.16 -12.87
CA LEU A 154 3.43 -1.30 -12.30
C LEU A 154 4.02 -0.34 -13.33
N GLN A 155 4.30 -0.82 -14.55
CA GLN A 155 4.80 0.03 -15.64
C GLN A 155 3.78 1.11 -16.04
N ALA A 156 2.49 0.77 -16.07
CA ALA A 156 1.42 1.72 -16.34
C ALA A 156 1.35 2.83 -15.28
N LEU A 157 1.45 2.48 -13.99
CA LEU A 157 1.54 3.46 -12.90
C LEU A 157 2.79 4.35 -13.03
N GLN A 158 3.96 3.78 -13.29
CA GLN A 158 5.22 4.50 -13.48
C GLN A 158 5.21 5.49 -14.65
N SER A 159 4.49 5.16 -15.72
CA SER A 159 4.37 5.99 -16.92
C SER A 159 3.20 6.98 -16.88
N GLY A 160 2.43 6.99 -15.78
CA GLY A 160 1.22 7.81 -15.67
C GLY A 160 0.09 7.38 -16.59
N ASN A 161 0.11 6.13 -17.08
CA ASN A 161 -0.91 5.53 -17.95
C ASN A 161 -1.80 4.58 -17.14
N ALA A 162 -2.27 5.04 -15.98
CA ALA A 162 -3.17 4.30 -15.12
C ALA A 162 -4.23 5.24 -14.54
N VAL A 163 -5.47 4.76 -14.46
CA VAL A 163 -6.62 5.50 -13.94
C VAL A 163 -7.31 4.66 -12.89
N ILE A 164 -7.89 5.29 -11.88
CA ILE A 164 -8.84 4.64 -10.99
C ILE A 164 -10.25 5.16 -11.28
N ASN A 165 -11.19 4.21 -11.43
CA ASN A 165 -12.61 4.49 -11.47
C ASN A 165 -13.29 3.94 -10.21
N VAL A 166 -14.25 4.69 -9.70
CA VAL A 166 -15.22 4.25 -8.69
C VAL A 166 -16.58 4.30 -9.36
N HIS A 167 -17.36 3.22 -9.28
CA HIS A 167 -18.62 3.00 -9.97
C HIS A 167 -19.80 2.94 -8.99
N GLY A 168 -21.02 3.02 -9.52
CA GLY A 168 -22.26 2.91 -8.74
C GLY A 168 -23.02 4.23 -8.69
N ALA A 169 -23.58 4.65 -9.81
CA ALA A 169 -24.38 5.86 -9.94
C ALA A 169 -25.72 5.76 -9.20
N ASP A 170 -26.24 6.90 -8.75
CA ASP A 170 -27.60 6.95 -8.22
C ASP A 170 -28.59 6.81 -9.39
N PRO A 171 -29.45 5.78 -9.42
CA PRO A 171 -30.45 5.65 -10.47
C PRO A 171 -31.37 6.87 -10.59
N ALA A 172 -31.58 7.63 -9.51
CA ALA A 172 -32.39 8.85 -9.54
C ALA A 172 -31.71 10.02 -10.27
N ALA A 173 -30.39 9.97 -10.44
CA ALA A 173 -29.62 10.95 -11.20
C ALA A 173 -29.44 10.57 -12.68
N LEU A 174 -29.86 9.37 -13.08
CA LEU A 174 -29.74 8.87 -14.45
C LEU A 174 -30.92 9.29 -15.32
N SER A 175 -30.70 9.31 -16.64
CA SER A 175 -31.79 9.46 -17.60
C SER A 175 -32.74 8.25 -17.55
N PRO A 176 -33.98 8.37 -18.07
CA PRO A 176 -34.87 7.22 -18.20
C PRO A 176 -34.28 6.07 -19.04
N ALA A 177 -33.47 6.39 -20.06
CA ALA A 177 -32.81 5.41 -20.90
C ALA A 177 -31.73 4.65 -20.11
N ALA A 178 -30.82 5.37 -19.45
CA ALA A 178 -29.78 4.77 -18.62
C ALA A 178 -30.33 4.00 -17.42
N THR A 179 -31.41 4.50 -16.78
CA THR A 179 -32.10 3.81 -15.67
C THR A 179 -32.68 2.46 -16.09
N SER A 180 -33.14 2.34 -17.34
CA SER A 180 -33.75 1.12 -17.87
C SER A 180 -32.74 0.15 -18.49
N ALA A 181 -31.49 0.58 -18.65
CA ALA A 181 -30.42 -0.22 -19.22
C ALA A 181 -29.81 -1.18 -18.16
N VAL A 182 -29.16 -2.22 -18.66
CA VAL A 182 -28.48 -3.23 -17.84
C VAL A 182 -26.97 -3.00 -17.84
N ASN A 183 -26.29 -3.46 -16.81
CA ASN A 183 -24.84 -3.44 -16.75
C ASN A 183 -24.26 -4.36 -17.87
N PRO A 184 -23.38 -3.84 -18.75
CA PRO A 184 -22.84 -4.60 -19.88
C PRO A 184 -21.90 -5.75 -19.47
N MET A 185 -21.27 -5.66 -18.30
CA MET A 185 -20.43 -6.71 -17.73
C MET A 185 -21.25 -7.79 -16.98
N ASN A 186 -22.40 -7.42 -16.43
CA ASN A 186 -23.28 -8.32 -15.68
C ASN A 186 -24.76 -7.95 -15.91
N PRO A 187 -25.43 -8.55 -16.91
CA PRO A 187 -26.81 -8.20 -17.27
C PRO A 187 -27.86 -8.43 -16.18
N ALA A 188 -27.51 -9.09 -15.07
CA ALA A 188 -28.39 -9.23 -13.91
C ALA A 188 -28.43 -7.97 -13.03
N LEU A 189 -27.55 -7.00 -13.27
CA LEU A 189 -27.46 -5.74 -12.54
C LEU A 189 -27.93 -4.56 -13.41
N PRO A 190 -28.48 -3.49 -12.81
CA PRO A 190 -28.83 -2.27 -13.55
C PRO A 190 -27.57 -1.55 -14.02
N LEU A 191 -27.66 -0.77 -15.11
CA LEU A 191 -26.53 0.02 -15.64
C LEU A 191 -25.89 0.91 -14.56
N ALA A 192 -26.67 1.40 -13.60
CA ALA A 192 -26.19 2.17 -12.46
C ALA A 192 -24.96 1.56 -11.75
N THR A 193 -24.85 0.22 -11.66
CA THR A 193 -23.68 -0.43 -11.03
C THR A 193 -22.41 -0.37 -11.88
N ASP A 194 -22.54 -0.09 -13.18
CA ASP A 194 -21.44 0.03 -14.13
C ASP A 194 -20.95 1.46 -14.33
N VAL A 195 -21.80 2.45 -14.09
CA VAL A 195 -21.48 3.85 -14.39
C VAL A 195 -20.43 4.37 -13.40
N PRO A 196 -19.24 4.83 -13.86
CA PRO A 196 -18.28 5.52 -13.01
C PRO A 196 -18.90 6.77 -12.40
N ILE A 197 -18.72 6.97 -11.09
CA ILE A 197 -19.15 8.14 -10.31
C ILE A 197 -17.99 9.03 -9.90
N ALA A 198 -16.76 8.49 -9.87
CA ALA A 198 -15.55 9.26 -9.65
C ALA A 198 -14.40 8.67 -10.46
N CYS A 199 -13.47 9.53 -10.89
CA CYS A 199 -12.32 9.13 -11.68
C CYS A 199 -11.08 9.96 -11.35
N GLY A 200 -9.91 9.34 -11.37
CA GLY A 200 -8.63 10.05 -11.24
C GLY A 200 -7.49 9.33 -11.95
N GLN A 201 -6.66 10.09 -12.65
CA GLN A 201 -5.40 9.59 -13.23
C GLN A 201 -4.32 9.54 -12.16
N PHE A 202 -3.54 8.44 -12.14
CA PHE A 202 -2.40 8.33 -11.25
C PHE A 202 -1.21 9.14 -11.75
N VAL A 203 -0.57 9.84 -10.83
CA VAL A 203 0.71 10.53 -11.02
C VAL A 203 1.69 10.09 -9.95
N SER A 204 2.99 10.12 -10.23
CA SER A 204 4.01 9.86 -9.22
C SER A 204 3.89 10.86 -8.07
N SER A 205 3.81 10.32 -6.86
CA SER A 205 3.88 11.11 -5.63
C SER A 205 5.35 11.50 -5.39
N GLN A 206 5.61 12.79 -5.19
CA GLN A 206 6.93 13.27 -4.74
C GLN A 206 7.16 13.02 -3.24
N MET A 207 6.16 12.48 -2.53
CA MET A 207 6.29 12.07 -1.14
C MET A 207 6.73 10.61 -1.08
N ALA A 208 7.97 10.33 -1.49
CA ALA A 208 8.63 9.15 -0.98
C ALA A 208 8.80 9.35 0.54
N MET A 209 8.09 8.56 1.35
CA MET A 209 8.35 8.51 2.79
C MET A 209 9.83 8.14 2.96
N PRO A 210 10.67 8.96 3.61
CA PRO A 210 12.07 8.61 3.80
C PRO A 210 12.15 7.29 4.56
N GLU A 211 12.76 6.27 3.97
CA GLU A 211 13.08 5.05 4.68
C GLU A 211 14.26 5.34 5.60
N GLY A 212 13.98 5.64 6.87
CA GLY A 212 14.98 5.87 7.89
C GLY A 212 14.50 6.82 8.99
N PRO A 213 15.13 6.81 10.18
CA PRO A 213 14.90 7.87 11.15
C PRO A 213 15.18 9.21 10.47
N ALA A 214 14.30 10.19 10.68
CA ALA A 214 14.53 11.55 10.21
C ALA A 214 15.94 11.96 10.64
N ASP A 215 16.73 12.47 9.69
CA ASP A 215 18.04 13.03 9.98
C ASP A 215 17.85 14.21 10.94
N THR A 216 17.92 13.93 12.24
CA THR A 216 17.76 14.93 13.30
C THR A 216 19.02 15.78 13.46
N GLY A 217 19.98 15.67 12.53
CA GLY A 217 21.25 16.40 12.58
C GLY A 217 22.13 15.99 13.76
N VAL A 218 21.83 14.87 14.42
CA VAL A 218 22.67 14.33 15.49
C VAL A 218 23.81 13.55 14.84
N THR A 219 24.98 14.17 14.80
CA THR A 219 26.22 13.50 14.38
C THR A 219 26.59 12.43 15.42
N THR A 220 26.37 11.17 15.10
CA THR A 220 27.10 10.08 15.76
C THR A 220 28.56 10.15 15.31
N PRO A 221 29.55 10.17 16.22
CA PRO A 221 30.95 10.20 15.83
C PRO A 221 31.26 9.01 14.92
N ALA A 222 31.81 9.29 13.74
CA ALA A 222 32.31 8.27 12.83
C ALA A 222 33.46 7.51 13.51
N GLU A 223 33.33 6.20 13.68
CA GLU A 223 34.50 5.33 13.85
C GLU A 223 35.23 5.27 12.50
N ASN A 224 36.38 5.94 12.45
CA ASN A 224 37.27 5.91 11.29
C ASN A 224 37.78 4.48 11.07
N ALA A 225 37.26 3.81 10.05
CA ALA A 225 37.89 2.62 9.49
C ALA A 225 38.91 3.04 8.43
N ASP A 226 40.17 3.19 8.85
CA ASP A 226 41.32 3.01 7.97
C ASP A 226 42.57 2.80 8.81
N LEU A 227 42.98 1.54 8.98
CA LEU A 227 44.34 1.15 9.39
C LEU A 227 44.58 -0.31 8.99
N ASN A 228 44.88 -0.47 7.70
CA ASN A 228 45.51 -1.68 7.21
C ASN A 228 47.02 -1.59 7.50
N ALA A 229 47.45 -1.91 8.72
CA ALA A 229 48.86 -2.08 9.07
C ALA A 229 49.03 -2.93 10.35
N VAL A 230 49.28 -4.22 10.14
CA VAL A 230 50.30 -5.05 10.81
C VAL A 230 50.55 -4.88 12.32
N ALA A 231 50.43 -6.02 13.00
CA ALA A 231 51.12 -6.44 14.24
C ALA A 231 50.54 -6.04 15.60
N GLY A 232 49.96 -7.06 16.26
CA GLY A 232 50.53 -7.57 17.50
C GLY A 232 50.12 -6.90 18.83
N VAL A 233 49.88 -7.78 19.81
CA VAL A 233 49.85 -7.52 21.26
C VAL A 233 48.55 -6.92 21.78
N GLY A 234 47.75 -7.79 22.41
CA GLY A 234 46.59 -7.38 23.18
C GLY A 234 46.97 -6.61 24.45
N VAL A 235 46.05 -5.78 24.90
CA VAL A 235 45.94 -5.37 26.30
C VAL A 235 44.45 -5.21 26.62
N LEU A 236 44.05 -5.83 27.73
CA LEU A 236 42.75 -5.76 28.37
C LEU A 236 42.39 -4.31 28.75
N GLY A 237 41.16 -3.88 28.45
CA GLY A 237 40.55 -2.66 28.98
C GLY A 237 39.25 -2.98 29.69
N LEU A 238 39.27 -2.88 31.01
CA LEU A 238 38.25 -3.30 31.98
C LEU A 238 36.90 -2.56 31.83
N LEU A 239 35.80 -3.33 31.91
CA LEU A 239 34.46 -2.82 32.21
C LEU A 239 33.93 -3.47 33.50
N ALA A 240 33.18 -2.66 34.26
CA ALA A 240 32.25 -3.01 35.34
C ALA A 240 32.80 -3.15 36.77
N ALA A 241 32.93 -2.02 37.47
CA ALA A 241 32.70 -1.93 38.91
C ALA A 241 31.94 -0.62 39.22
N GLY A 242 30.60 -0.67 39.20
CA GLY A 242 29.76 0.52 39.35
C GLY A 242 28.33 0.18 39.77
N ALA A 243 28.14 -0.73 40.71
CA ALA A 243 26.82 -1.01 41.28
C ALA A 243 26.94 -1.55 42.72
N ALA A 244 27.27 -0.68 43.70
CA ALA A 244 27.02 -0.92 45.13
C ALA A 244 27.36 0.32 46.01
N ALA A 245 26.68 1.46 45.83
CA ALA A 245 26.87 2.62 46.72
C ALA A 245 25.58 3.42 47.02
N LEU A 246 24.42 2.77 47.00
CA LEU A 246 23.14 3.36 47.40
C LEU A 246 22.44 2.42 48.37
N GLY A 247 22.92 2.33 49.61
CA GLY A 247 22.29 1.42 50.57
C GLY A 247 22.84 1.37 51.99
N LEU A 248 23.51 2.41 52.51
CA LEU A 248 23.91 2.47 53.93
C LEU A 248 24.03 3.93 54.39
N ARG A 249 22.93 4.70 54.28
CA ARG A 249 22.73 5.97 55.00
C ARG A 249 21.50 5.89 55.89
N ARG A 250 21.48 4.91 56.79
CA ARG A 250 20.58 4.91 57.95
C ARG A 250 21.35 4.34 59.14
N ARG A 251 21.35 5.11 60.24
CA ARG A 251 21.87 4.82 61.60
C ARG A 251 23.30 5.29 61.90
N ALA A 252 23.43 6.59 62.17
CA ALA A 252 24.34 7.09 63.22
C ALA A 252 24.09 8.60 63.45
N THR A 253 22.98 8.95 64.10
CA THR A 253 22.78 10.29 64.71
C THR A 253 21.67 10.22 65.75
N GLN A 254 21.96 9.56 66.87
CA GLN A 254 21.33 9.82 68.16
C GLN A 254 22.36 9.56 69.25
N ARG A 255 22.96 10.63 69.77
CA ARG A 255 23.40 10.83 71.16
C ARG A 255 24.27 12.10 71.26
N SER A 256 23.62 13.20 71.62
CA SER A 256 24.09 14.22 72.57
C SER A 256 22.85 14.95 73.05
#